data_AF-A0A3D9DUX0-F1
#
_entry.id   AF-A0A3D9DUX0-F1
#
_cell.length_a   1.000
_cell.length_b   1.000
_cell.length_c   1.000
_cell.angle_alpha   90.00
_cell.angle_beta   90.00
_cell.angle_gamma   90.00
#
_symmetry.space_group_name_H-M   'P 1'
#
loop_
_entity.id
_entity.type
_entity.pdbx_description
1 polymer ?
#
loop_
_entity_poly.entity_id
_entity_poly.type
_entity_poly.pdbx_seq_one_letter_code
_entity_poly.pdbx_strand_id
1 'polypeptide(L)'
;MTFISSSEQAQRGVTLLEMMIAMALGLMVLSAVIVLYTQTARTFHQQHAMADLQVRGRMATQLLGEELRRTGFWGEIMPPARSDSCSDMSKAIRIECALPVWGGTAEHAKTLGLVPKSALKSDAPASRPAAVVAVRYVDHGNGTCLTLDQDRALTLGESCQGNWRYRDGIYYLRMVDDEYSGESVPALYVNQRSASGSYSSSEIVRHVEAFEVEWGRDETGDGSINRFYNSEAVAHWQIADWDRVMAARLYIVMRSEKMALPMPAREFLVAGRTLAFEADHYQRRLFVTTATLRNSRLGGAYGL
;
A
#
# COMPACT_ATOMS: atom_id res chain seq x y z
N MET A 1 -80.16 -16.85 -50.97
CA MET A 1 -78.95 -16.32 -51.66
C MET A 1 -78.51 -15.09 -50.88
N THR A 2 -77.44 -15.21 -50.10
CA THR A 2 -76.92 -14.14 -49.24
C THR A 2 -75.55 -13.79 -49.81
N PHE A 3 -75.42 -12.60 -50.39
CA PHE A 3 -74.16 -12.12 -50.95
C PHE A 3 -73.25 -11.66 -49.80
N ILE A 4 -72.17 -12.40 -49.55
CA ILE A 4 -71.07 -11.94 -48.69
C ILE A 4 -70.22 -10.99 -49.56
N SER A 5 -70.31 -9.70 -49.29
CA SER A 5 -69.46 -8.67 -49.90
C SER A 5 -68.03 -8.82 -49.36
N SER A 6 -67.11 -9.32 -50.16
CA SER A 6 -65.67 -9.26 -49.89
C SER A 6 -65.23 -7.79 -49.99
N SER A 7 -64.85 -7.18 -48.87
CA SER A 7 -64.14 -5.89 -48.91
C SER A 7 -62.74 -6.15 -49.49
N GLU A 8 -62.51 -5.78 -50.76
CA GLU A 8 -61.16 -5.66 -51.27
C GLU A 8 -60.48 -4.50 -50.52
N GLN A 9 -59.70 -4.84 -49.49
CA GLN A 9 -58.74 -3.91 -48.92
C GLN A 9 -57.73 -3.61 -50.02
N ALA A 10 -57.81 -2.41 -50.60
CA ALA A 10 -56.80 -1.91 -51.51
C ALA A 10 -55.44 -1.91 -50.79
N GLN A 11 -54.59 -2.88 -51.10
CA GLN A 11 -53.21 -2.90 -50.65
C GLN A 11 -52.52 -1.65 -51.21
N ARG A 12 -52.34 -0.64 -50.35
CA ARG A 12 -51.45 0.48 -50.64
C ARG A 12 -50.02 -0.05 -50.53
N GLY A 13 -49.42 -0.35 -51.69
CA GLY A 13 -48.01 -0.69 -51.78
C GLY A 13 -47.16 0.48 -51.27
N VAL A 14 -46.20 0.17 -50.40
CA VAL A 14 -45.21 1.12 -49.91
C VAL A 14 -44.23 1.45 -51.04
N THR A 15 -43.86 2.71 -51.20
CA THR A 15 -42.91 3.08 -52.27
C THR A 15 -41.49 2.64 -51.90
N LEU A 16 -40.67 2.27 -52.90
CA LEU A 16 -39.23 1.97 -52.67
C LEU A 16 -38.53 3.13 -51.94
N LEU A 17 -38.93 4.38 -52.22
CA LEU A 17 -38.43 5.59 -51.58
C LEU A 17 -38.75 5.63 -50.07
N GLU A 18 -39.99 5.31 -49.67
CA GLU A 18 -40.36 5.25 -48.24
C GLU A 18 -39.55 4.19 -47.49
N MET A 19 -39.33 3.03 -48.09
CA MET A 19 -38.49 1.99 -47.48
C MET A 19 -37.04 2.46 -47.34
N MET A 20 -36.50 3.16 -48.34
CA MET A 20 -35.15 3.74 -48.28
C MET A 20 -35.04 4.81 -47.18
N ILE A 21 -36.03 5.70 -47.06
CA ILE A 21 -36.06 6.74 -46.03
C ILE A 21 -36.22 6.11 -44.63
N ALA A 22 -37.14 5.16 -44.47
CA ALA A 22 -37.37 4.48 -43.19
C ALA A 22 -36.12 3.74 -42.71
N MET A 23 -35.41 3.05 -43.62
CA MET A 23 -34.13 2.40 -43.30
C MET A 23 -33.04 3.41 -42.94
N ALA A 24 -32.94 4.53 -43.68
CA ALA A 24 -31.97 5.57 -43.39
C ALA A 24 -32.20 6.20 -42.00
N LEU A 25 -33.44 6.51 -41.65
CA LEU A 25 -33.81 7.03 -40.34
C LEU A 25 -33.60 5.99 -39.23
N GLY A 26 -33.95 4.72 -39.48
CA GLY A 26 -33.72 3.63 -38.54
C GLY A 26 -32.23 3.44 -38.21
N LEU A 27 -31.36 3.47 -39.22
CA LEU A 27 -29.91 3.40 -39.03
C LEU A 27 -29.35 4.62 -38.30
N MET A 28 -29.89 5.81 -38.58
CA MET A 28 -29.48 7.05 -37.89
C MET A 28 -29.80 6.96 -36.39
N VAL A 29 -31.02 6.55 -36.04
CA VAL A 29 -31.45 6.40 -34.64
C VAL A 29 -30.65 5.29 -33.94
N LEU A 30 -30.48 4.14 -34.60
CA LEU A 30 -29.71 3.02 -34.04
C LEU A 30 -28.26 3.44 -33.76
N SER A 31 -27.63 4.19 -34.67
CA SER A 31 -26.27 4.70 -34.48
C SER A 31 -26.17 5.62 -33.27
N ALA A 32 -27.13 6.54 -33.10
CA ALA A 32 -27.16 7.43 -31.95
C ALA A 32 -27.29 6.67 -30.62
N VAL A 33 -28.14 5.64 -30.58
CA VAL A 33 -28.32 4.79 -29.40
C VAL A 33 -27.06 3.99 -29.08
N ILE A 34 -26.40 3.43 -30.09
CA ILE A 34 -25.13 2.70 -29.90
C ILE A 34 -24.04 3.63 -29.35
N VAL A 35 -23.91 4.84 -29.88
CA VAL A 35 -22.95 5.82 -29.38
C VAL A 35 -23.24 6.19 -27.92
N LEU A 36 -24.50 6.48 -27.59
CA LEU A 36 -24.91 6.81 -26.22
C LEU A 36 -24.64 5.64 -25.26
N TYR A 37 -24.98 4.42 -25.66
CA TYR A 37 -24.74 3.22 -24.85
C TYR A 37 -23.25 2.99 -24.61
N THR A 38 -22.42 3.04 -25.66
CA THR A 38 -20.97 2.84 -25.52
C THR A 38 -20.31 3.91 -24.67
N GLN A 39 -20.74 5.18 -24.78
CA GLN A 39 -20.25 6.27 -23.93
C GLN A 39 -20.65 6.06 -22.46
N THR A 40 -21.88 5.62 -22.21
CA THR A 40 -22.39 5.32 -20.87
C THR A 40 -21.61 4.16 -20.24
N ALA A 41 -21.42 3.07 -20.99
CA ALA A 41 -20.66 1.91 -20.54
C ALA A 41 -19.18 2.26 -20.23
N ARG A 42 -18.54 3.04 -21.10
CA ARG A 42 -17.16 3.53 -20.87
C ARG A 42 -17.06 4.36 -19.60
N THR A 43 -17.99 5.29 -19.41
CA THR A 43 -18.04 6.15 -18.21
C THR A 43 -18.24 5.32 -16.95
N PHE A 44 -19.14 4.33 -17.00
CA PHE A 44 -19.40 3.43 -15.88
C PHE A 44 -18.15 2.63 -15.48
N HIS A 45 -17.44 2.04 -16.44
CA HIS A 45 -16.19 1.32 -16.15
C HIS A 45 -15.10 2.23 -15.55
N GLN A 46 -14.97 3.46 -16.05
CA GLN A 46 -14.02 4.43 -15.50
C GLN A 46 -14.35 4.83 -14.06
N GLN A 47 -15.63 5.06 -13.76
CA GLN A 47 -16.08 5.40 -12.40
C GLN A 47 -15.87 4.23 -11.44
N HIS A 48 -16.17 3.00 -11.89
CA HIS A 48 -15.97 1.80 -11.09
C HIS A 48 -14.49 1.55 -10.78
N ALA A 49 -13.60 1.68 -11.78
CA ALA A 49 -12.15 1.54 -11.59
C ALA A 49 -11.59 2.60 -10.61
N MET A 50 -12.05 3.85 -10.69
CA MET A 50 -11.66 4.90 -9.75
C MET A 50 -12.16 4.61 -8.33
N ALA A 51 -13.39 4.10 -8.19
CA ALA A 51 -13.95 3.76 -6.88
C ALA A 51 -13.18 2.62 -6.21
N ASP A 52 -12.89 1.53 -6.93
CA ASP A 52 -12.11 0.40 -6.41
C ASP A 52 -10.68 0.84 -6.03
N LEU A 53 -10.00 1.60 -6.91
CA LEU A 53 -8.68 2.16 -6.64
C LEU A 53 -8.66 2.98 -5.35
N GLN A 54 -9.69 3.80 -5.13
CA GLN A 54 -9.81 4.60 -3.91
C GLN A 54 -10.06 3.77 -2.66
N VAL A 55 -10.90 2.72 -2.74
CA VAL A 55 -11.16 1.82 -1.61
C VAL A 55 -9.87 1.10 -1.22
N ARG A 56 -9.18 0.49 -2.18
CA ARG A 56 -7.92 -0.24 -1.94
C ARG A 56 -6.82 0.66 -1.40
N GLY A 57 -6.66 1.86 -1.96
CA GLY A 57 -5.66 2.82 -1.47
C GLY A 57 -5.94 3.36 -0.06
N ARG A 58 -7.21 3.61 0.28
CA ARG A 58 -7.58 3.98 1.66
C ARG A 58 -7.35 2.81 2.62
N MET A 59 -7.70 1.59 2.23
CA MET A 59 -7.44 0.41 3.05
C MET A 59 -5.94 0.20 3.30
N ALA A 60 -5.11 0.27 2.27
CA ALA A 60 -3.66 0.11 2.39
C ALA A 60 -3.03 1.16 3.32
N THR A 61 -3.41 2.43 3.16
CA THR A 61 -2.89 3.53 4.01
C THR A 61 -3.43 3.48 5.43
N GLN A 62 -4.66 3.02 5.65
CA GLN A 62 -5.22 2.82 6.99
C GLN A 62 -4.48 1.70 7.72
N LEU A 63 -4.31 0.54 7.08
CA LEU A 63 -3.60 -0.61 7.67
C LEU A 63 -2.17 -0.24 8.06
N LEU A 64 -1.37 0.28 7.13
CA LEU A 64 0.01 0.68 7.43
C LEU A 64 0.09 1.78 8.49
N GLY A 65 -0.82 2.76 8.41
CA GLY A 65 -0.87 3.85 9.39
C GLY A 65 -1.27 3.40 10.79
N GLU A 66 -2.03 2.31 10.92
CA GLU A 66 -2.39 1.71 12.20
C GLU A 66 -1.22 0.94 12.81
N GLU A 67 -0.54 0.13 11.99
CA GLU A 67 0.68 -0.61 12.36
C GLU A 67 1.79 0.32 12.85
N LEU A 68 2.03 1.42 12.13
CA LEU A 68 2.98 2.45 12.55
C LEU A 68 2.58 3.18 13.84
N ARG A 69 1.29 3.30 14.16
CA ARG A 69 0.85 3.92 15.42
C ARG A 69 1.04 2.99 16.61
N ARG A 70 0.97 1.67 16.39
CA ARG A 70 1.21 0.66 17.42
C ARG A 70 2.68 0.45 17.72
N THR A 71 3.56 0.73 16.77
CA THR A 71 5.00 0.50 16.90
C THR A 71 5.58 1.04 18.20
N GLY A 72 6.47 0.26 18.83
CA GLY A 72 7.14 0.61 20.09
C GLY A 72 6.28 0.52 21.34
N PHE A 73 5.07 -0.01 21.26
CA PHE A 73 4.33 -0.39 22.44
C PHE A 73 4.84 -1.75 22.94
N TRP A 74 5.27 -1.82 24.21
CA TRP A 74 5.86 -3.02 24.83
C TRP A 74 5.04 -3.58 26.01
N GLY A 75 3.82 -3.08 26.22
CA GLY A 75 2.88 -3.63 27.20
C GLY A 75 3.13 -3.24 28.66
N GLU A 76 4.35 -2.85 29.01
CA GLU A 76 4.71 -2.39 30.35
C GLU A 76 4.93 -0.87 30.42
N ILE A 77 4.85 -0.31 31.64
CA ILE A 77 5.00 1.12 31.93
C ILE A 77 6.45 1.60 31.71
N MET A 78 7.43 0.68 31.76
CA MET A 78 8.84 0.99 31.52
C MET A 78 9.35 0.37 30.21
N PRO A 79 10.08 1.13 29.38
CA PRO A 79 10.74 0.58 28.20
C PRO A 79 11.81 -0.46 28.60
N PRO A 80 12.03 -1.48 27.75
CA PRO A 80 13.07 -2.47 27.98
C PRO A 80 14.46 -1.86 27.92
N ALA A 81 15.41 -2.46 28.65
CA ALA A 81 16.81 -2.10 28.50
C ALA A 81 17.33 -2.60 27.14
N ARG A 82 18.10 -1.76 26.45
CA ARG A 82 18.75 -2.13 25.19
C ARG A 82 20.14 -2.69 25.48
N SER A 83 20.48 -3.82 24.85
CA SER A 83 21.83 -4.39 24.92
C SER A 83 22.86 -3.50 24.20
N ASP A 84 24.07 -3.34 24.76
CA ASP A 84 25.19 -2.65 24.10
C ASP A 84 25.56 -3.26 22.73
N SER A 85 25.24 -4.54 22.52
CA SER A 85 25.47 -5.24 21.25
C SER A 85 24.63 -4.72 20.08
N CYS A 86 23.66 -3.84 20.36
CA CYS A 86 22.71 -3.26 19.41
C CYS A 86 23.22 -2.00 18.71
N SER A 87 24.49 -1.62 18.86
CA SER A 87 25.07 -0.56 18.04
C SER A 87 25.16 -0.92 16.55
N ASP A 88 25.08 -2.22 16.21
CA ASP A 88 25.15 -2.75 14.85
C ASP A 88 23.76 -2.88 14.22
N MET A 89 23.52 -2.14 13.12
CA MET A 89 22.23 -2.16 12.41
C MET A 89 21.86 -3.54 11.85
N SER A 90 22.82 -4.42 11.57
CA SER A 90 22.54 -5.80 11.16
C SER A 90 21.82 -6.62 12.24
N LYS A 91 21.91 -6.17 13.50
CA LYS A 91 21.25 -6.78 14.66
C LYS A 91 20.00 -6.01 15.08
N ALA A 92 19.64 -4.92 14.41
CA ALA A 92 18.50 -4.08 14.77
C ALA A 92 17.14 -4.81 14.77
N ILE A 93 17.07 -5.98 14.12
CA ILE A 93 15.87 -6.82 14.13
C ILE A 93 15.73 -7.74 15.33
N ARG A 94 16.80 -7.91 16.10
CA ARG A 94 16.76 -8.76 17.28
C ARG A 94 15.84 -8.12 18.30
N ILE A 95 15.07 -8.96 18.97
CA ILE A 95 14.13 -8.54 19.99
C ILE A 95 14.84 -7.77 21.12
N GLU A 96 16.06 -8.20 21.48
CA GLU A 96 16.93 -7.57 22.49
C GLU A 96 17.32 -6.12 22.16
N CYS A 97 17.23 -5.71 20.89
CA CYS A 97 17.53 -4.34 20.47
C CYS A 97 16.33 -3.40 20.57
N ALA A 98 15.13 -3.95 20.78
CA ALA A 98 13.89 -3.21 20.99
C ALA A 98 13.67 -2.06 20.01
N LEU A 99 14.24 -2.11 18.80
CA LEU A 99 14.11 -1.02 17.82
C LEU A 99 12.68 -1.07 17.27
N PRO A 100 11.82 -0.11 17.65
CA PRO A 100 10.39 -0.23 17.40
C PRO A 100 10.09 -0.17 15.91
N VAL A 101 10.79 0.72 15.21
CA VAL A 101 10.58 1.00 13.80
C VAL A 101 11.92 1.08 13.08
N TRP A 102 11.91 0.67 11.81
CA TRP A 102 13.00 0.91 10.88
C TRP A 102 12.42 1.12 9.48
N GLY A 103 13.14 1.85 8.64
CA GLY A 103 12.85 1.90 7.22
C GLY A 103 14.02 2.34 6.38
N GLY A 104 13.94 2.03 5.10
CA GLY A 104 14.99 2.34 4.14
C GLY A 104 14.64 1.78 2.77
N THR A 105 15.59 1.85 1.85
CA THR A 105 15.44 1.25 0.51
C THR A 105 15.39 -0.28 0.59
N ALA A 106 14.76 -0.93 -0.38
CA ALA A 106 14.77 -2.40 -0.47
C ALA A 106 16.17 -2.98 -0.59
N GLU A 107 17.11 -2.25 -1.18
CA GLU A 107 18.52 -2.60 -1.27
C GLU A 107 19.18 -2.69 0.09
N HIS A 108 19.05 -1.63 0.89
CA HIS A 108 19.59 -1.62 2.24
C HIS A 108 18.91 -2.70 3.09
N ALA A 109 17.59 -2.86 2.95
CA ALA A 109 16.89 -3.94 3.63
C ALA A 109 17.43 -5.34 3.25
N LYS A 110 17.87 -5.55 2.00
CA LYS A 110 18.48 -6.81 1.56
C LYS A 110 19.87 -7.03 2.18
N THR A 111 20.69 -5.99 2.31
CA THR A 111 22.02 -6.13 2.95
C THR A 111 21.89 -6.47 4.44
N LEU A 112 20.83 -5.99 5.09
CA LEU A 112 20.48 -6.30 6.48
C LEU A 112 19.72 -7.64 6.63
N GLY A 113 19.39 -8.33 5.54
CA GLY A 113 18.65 -9.60 5.58
C GLY A 113 17.18 -9.48 6.03
N LEU A 114 16.59 -8.28 5.95
CA LEU A 114 15.22 -7.99 6.41
C LEU A 114 14.15 -8.53 5.46
N VAL A 115 14.47 -8.53 4.17
CA VAL A 115 13.53 -8.86 3.10
C VAL A 115 14.08 -9.97 2.21
N PRO A 116 13.21 -10.80 1.64
CA PRO A 116 13.64 -11.86 0.73
C PRO A 116 14.22 -11.30 -0.56
N LYS A 117 14.97 -12.13 -1.29
CA LYS A 117 15.50 -11.78 -2.63
C LYS A 117 14.41 -11.38 -3.64
N SER A 118 13.18 -11.85 -3.44
CA SER A 118 12.01 -11.53 -4.27
C SER A 118 11.50 -10.10 -4.09
N ALA A 119 11.91 -9.37 -3.05
CA ALA A 119 11.56 -7.97 -2.89
C ALA A 119 12.05 -7.14 -4.09
N LEU A 120 11.24 -6.17 -4.54
CA LEU A 120 11.60 -5.26 -5.63
C LEU A 120 12.92 -4.54 -5.33
N LYS A 121 13.59 -4.08 -6.40
CA LYS A 121 14.75 -3.20 -6.30
C LYS A 121 14.31 -1.75 -6.55
N SER A 122 14.92 -0.80 -5.84
CA SER A 122 14.79 0.64 -6.03
C SER A 122 15.99 1.26 -6.80
N ASP A 123 16.88 0.44 -7.35
CA ASP A 123 18.15 0.89 -7.98
C ASP A 123 18.04 1.32 -9.45
N ALA A 124 17.46 2.49 -9.69
CA ALA A 124 17.76 3.37 -10.80
C ALA A 124 17.11 4.75 -10.54
N PRO A 125 17.72 5.86 -10.99
CA PRO A 125 17.04 7.15 -11.03
C PRO A 125 15.72 7.12 -11.84
N ALA A 126 15.54 6.10 -12.70
CA ALA A 126 14.31 5.77 -13.41
C ALA A 126 13.42 4.69 -12.74
N SER A 127 13.90 3.98 -11.71
CA SER A 127 13.09 2.97 -11.03
C SER A 127 12.20 3.61 -9.97
N ARG A 128 10.99 3.07 -9.87
CA ARG A 128 9.99 3.48 -8.89
C ARG A 128 10.51 3.16 -7.48
N PRO A 129 10.29 4.04 -6.48
CA PRO A 129 10.75 3.79 -5.12
C PRO A 129 10.08 2.53 -4.57
N ALA A 130 10.89 1.70 -3.91
CA ALA A 130 10.47 0.49 -3.23
C ALA A 130 11.04 0.49 -1.81
N ALA A 131 10.47 1.34 -0.96
CA ALA A 131 10.84 1.40 0.44
C ALA A 131 10.46 0.12 1.19
N VAL A 132 11.12 -0.10 2.31
CA VAL A 132 10.82 -1.15 3.28
C VAL A 132 10.54 -0.49 4.61
N VAL A 133 9.51 -0.97 5.29
CA VAL A 133 9.13 -0.49 6.63
C VAL A 133 9.04 -1.70 7.55
N ALA A 134 9.82 -1.70 8.62
CA ALA A 134 9.72 -2.68 9.68
C ALA A 134 9.08 -2.04 10.92
N VAL A 135 8.07 -2.71 11.48
CA VAL A 135 7.42 -2.32 12.73
C VAL A 135 7.48 -3.45 13.72
N ARG A 136 7.60 -3.10 14.99
CA ARG A 136 7.59 -4.03 16.13
C ARG A 136 6.78 -3.43 17.26
N TYR A 137 5.98 -4.25 17.91
CA TYR A 137 5.16 -3.90 19.07
C TYR A 137 4.64 -5.16 19.76
N VAL A 138 3.87 -4.99 20.83
CA VAL A 138 3.08 -6.06 21.43
C VAL A 138 1.58 -5.82 21.31
N ASP A 139 0.82 -6.89 21.23
CA ASP A 139 -0.64 -6.87 21.30
C ASP A 139 -1.17 -7.98 22.23
N HIS A 140 -2.49 -8.05 22.39
CA HIS A 140 -3.17 -9.15 23.09
C HIS A 140 -3.59 -10.29 22.13
N GLY A 141 -2.99 -10.37 20.94
CA GLY A 141 -3.41 -11.23 19.85
C GLY A 141 -2.79 -12.63 19.90
N ASN A 142 -2.47 -13.16 18.72
CA ASN A 142 -1.83 -14.48 18.52
C ASN A 142 -0.37 -14.28 18.08
N GLY A 143 0.58 -14.37 18.99
CA GLY A 143 2.00 -14.15 18.74
C GLY A 143 2.85 -14.93 19.75
N THR A 144 4.17 -14.80 19.63
CA THR A 144 5.10 -15.38 20.61
C THR A 144 5.01 -14.57 21.91
N CYS A 145 5.04 -15.24 23.05
CA CYS A 145 4.98 -14.55 24.33
C CYS A 145 6.20 -13.64 24.49
N LEU A 146 5.94 -12.38 24.85
CA LEU A 146 7.00 -11.47 25.26
C LEU A 146 7.31 -11.71 26.75
N THR A 147 8.59 -11.81 27.06
CA THR A 147 9.11 -11.88 28.44
C THR A 147 10.23 -10.88 28.63
N LEU A 148 10.55 -10.57 29.89
CA LEU A 148 11.75 -9.83 30.27
C LEU A 148 12.68 -10.76 31.05
N ASP A 149 13.97 -10.70 30.76
CA ASP A 149 14.97 -11.38 31.57
C ASP A 149 15.33 -10.55 32.83
N GLN A 150 16.31 -11.05 33.60
CA GLN A 150 16.76 -10.39 34.84
C GLN A 150 17.40 -9.02 34.59
N ASP A 151 17.91 -8.78 33.38
CA ASP A 151 18.54 -7.53 32.95
C ASP A 151 17.55 -6.59 32.26
N ARG A 152 16.25 -6.93 32.25
CA ARG A 152 15.16 -6.23 31.55
C ARG A 152 15.35 -6.16 30.03
N ALA A 153 16.09 -7.09 29.44
CA ALA A 153 16.12 -7.25 27.99
C ALA A 153 14.86 -8.00 27.53
N LEU A 154 14.29 -7.57 26.40
CA LEU A 154 13.17 -8.27 25.80
C LEU A 154 13.61 -9.65 25.32
N THR A 155 12.86 -10.67 25.71
CA THR A 155 13.05 -12.05 25.30
C THR A 155 11.73 -12.63 24.78
N LEU A 156 11.81 -13.71 24.02
CA LEU A 156 10.65 -14.46 23.55
C LEU A 156 10.60 -15.79 24.29
N GLY A 157 9.46 -16.08 24.94
CA GLY A 157 9.27 -17.28 25.77
C GLY A 157 8.15 -18.19 25.27
N GLU A 158 8.13 -19.43 25.77
CA GLU A 158 7.05 -20.39 25.53
C GLU A 158 5.80 -20.13 26.39
N SER A 159 5.99 -19.52 27.57
CA SER A 159 4.91 -19.12 28.48
C SER A 159 4.95 -17.61 28.71
N CYS A 160 3.78 -16.98 28.66
CA CYS A 160 3.68 -15.53 28.78
C CYS A 160 3.75 -15.12 30.24
N GLN A 161 4.64 -14.19 30.58
CA GLN A 161 4.50 -13.38 31.79
C GLN A 161 3.53 -12.23 31.47
N GLY A 162 2.23 -12.48 31.64
CA GLY A 162 1.16 -11.55 31.25
C GLY A 162 0.45 -11.91 29.94
N ASN A 163 -0.30 -10.97 29.36
CA ASN A 163 -1.09 -11.18 28.13
C ASN A 163 -0.48 -10.49 26.89
N TRP A 164 0.82 -10.18 26.91
CA TRP A 164 1.49 -9.46 25.83
C TRP A 164 2.17 -10.40 24.85
N ARG A 165 1.86 -10.21 23.57
CA ARG A 165 2.34 -11.04 22.48
C ARG A 165 3.12 -10.19 21.50
N TYR A 166 4.35 -10.62 21.22
CA TYR A 166 5.23 -9.91 20.31
C TYR A 166 4.74 -10.02 18.86
N ARG A 167 4.78 -8.88 18.17
CA ARG A 167 4.45 -8.71 16.76
C ARG A 167 5.59 -8.02 16.04
N ASP A 168 5.97 -8.57 14.91
CA ASP A 168 6.78 -7.89 13.91
C ASP A 168 6.12 -7.95 12.53
N GLY A 169 6.36 -6.91 11.75
CA GLY A 169 5.89 -6.82 10.38
C GLY A 169 6.89 -6.06 9.53
N ILE A 170 7.39 -6.71 8.49
CA ILE A 170 8.30 -6.10 7.50
C ILE A 170 7.53 -5.94 6.20
N TYR A 171 7.21 -4.70 5.85
CA TYR A 171 6.45 -4.33 4.66
C TYR A 171 7.38 -4.00 3.50
N TYR A 172 7.13 -4.60 2.34
CA TYR A 172 7.97 -4.45 1.14
C TYR A 172 7.16 -4.69 -0.13
N LEU A 173 7.65 -4.21 -1.27
CA LEU A 173 7.05 -4.52 -2.57
C LEU A 173 7.61 -5.82 -3.14
N ARG A 174 6.74 -6.62 -3.78
CA ARG A 174 7.09 -7.84 -4.52
C ARG A 174 6.33 -7.90 -5.84
N MET A 175 6.92 -8.45 -6.90
CA MET A 175 6.19 -8.78 -8.12
C MET A 175 5.34 -10.04 -7.86
N VAL A 176 4.11 -10.03 -8.35
CA VAL A 176 3.18 -11.16 -8.30
C VAL A 176 2.50 -11.32 -9.64
N ASP A 177 2.28 -12.57 -10.04
CA ASP A 177 1.52 -12.85 -11.24
C ASP A 177 0.03 -12.61 -10.93
N ASP A 178 -0.58 -11.75 -11.74
CA ASP A 178 -1.99 -11.44 -11.66
C ASP A 178 -2.77 -12.35 -12.60
N GLU A 179 -3.53 -13.28 -12.03
CA GLU A 179 -4.26 -14.31 -12.78
C GLU A 179 -5.32 -13.72 -13.72
N TYR A 180 -5.87 -12.55 -13.38
CA TYR A 180 -6.88 -11.88 -14.20
C TYR A 180 -6.29 -11.19 -15.43
N SER A 181 -5.18 -10.47 -15.28
CA SER A 181 -4.53 -9.76 -16.39
C SER A 181 -3.50 -10.60 -17.14
N GLY A 182 -2.98 -11.67 -16.52
CA GLY A 182 -1.82 -12.40 -17.00
C GLY A 182 -0.51 -11.61 -16.92
N GLU A 183 -0.52 -10.44 -16.26
CA GLU A 183 0.63 -9.56 -16.09
C GLU A 183 1.29 -9.80 -14.73
N SER A 184 2.61 -9.66 -14.64
CA SER A 184 3.28 -9.56 -13.35
C SER A 184 3.14 -8.13 -12.83
N VAL A 185 2.53 -7.96 -11.66
CA VAL A 185 2.23 -6.65 -11.07
C VAL A 185 2.90 -6.49 -9.70
N PRO A 186 3.31 -5.27 -9.32
CA PRO A 186 3.86 -5.05 -7.99
C PRO A 186 2.75 -5.04 -6.93
N ALA A 187 3.00 -5.71 -5.82
CA ALA A 187 2.09 -5.81 -4.69
C ALA A 187 2.85 -5.52 -3.38
N LEU A 188 2.16 -4.87 -2.45
CA LEU A 188 2.65 -4.67 -1.10
C LEU A 188 2.45 -5.96 -0.30
N TYR A 189 3.55 -6.48 0.23
CA TYR A 189 3.59 -7.64 1.09
C TYR A 189 3.99 -7.25 2.50
N VAL A 190 3.62 -8.08 3.46
CA VAL A 190 4.18 -8.09 4.81
C VAL A 190 4.80 -9.45 5.09
N ASN A 191 6.00 -9.47 5.65
CA ASN A 191 6.55 -10.65 6.30
C ASN A 191 6.31 -10.53 7.80
N GLN A 192 5.57 -11.46 8.39
CA GLN A 192 5.19 -11.44 9.80
C GLN A 192 5.63 -12.71 10.50
N ARG A 193 6.05 -12.58 11.75
CA ARG A 193 6.31 -13.70 12.64
C ARG A 193 5.02 -14.32 13.17
N SER A 194 4.88 -15.63 13.02
CA SER A 194 3.84 -16.45 13.62
C SER A 194 4.09 -16.66 15.11
N ALA A 195 3.09 -17.20 15.84
CA ALA A 195 3.26 -17.55 17.24
C ALA A 195 4.38 -18.57 17.49
N SER A 196 4.60 -19.50 16.55
CA SER A 196 5.68 -20.50 16.59
C SER A 196 7.06 -19.93 16.21
N GLY A 197 7.13 -18.64 15.88
CA GLY A 197 8.38 -17.97 15.53
C GLY A 197 8.84 -18.17 14.08
N SER A 198 8.04 -18.85 13.26
CA SER A 198 8.23 -18.90 11.81
C SER A 198 7.80 -17.59 11.17
N TYR A 199 8.39 -17.22 10.04
CA TYR A 199 7.96 -16.07 9.26
C TYR A 199 7.08 -16.50 8.09
N SER A 200 5.96 -15.81 7.90
CA SER A 200 5.08 -16.00 6.76
C SER A 200 4.88 -14.68 6.03
N SER A 201 4.97 -14.73 4.71
CA SER A 201 4.66 -13.58 3.85
C SER A 201 3.20 -13.60 3.43
N SER A 202 2.53 -12.47 3.58
CA SER A 202 1.14 -12.27 3.18
C SER A 202 1.02 -11.02 2.32
N GLU A 203 0.16 -11.10 1.32
CA GLU A 203 -0.15 -9.98 0.45
C GLU A 203 -1.11 -9.02 1.15
N ILE A 204 -0.82 -7.72 1.13
CA ILE A 204 -1.69 -6.69 1.69
C ILE A 204 -2.57 -6.11 0.59
N VAL A 205 -1.94 -5.67 -0.51
CA VAL A 205 -2.64 -5.05 -1.62
C VAL A 205 -1.83 -5.15 -2.90
N ARG A 206 -2.50 -5.46 -4.02
CA ARG A 206 -1.88 -5.47 -5.36
C ARG A 206 -1.86 -4.08 -5.99
N HIS A 207 -1.13 -3.98 -7.10
CA HIS A 207 -1.09 -2.80 -7.96
C HIS A 207 -0.47 -1.56 -7.29
N VAL A 208 0.48 -1.79 -6.36
CA VAL A 208 1.28 -0.72 -5.74
C VAL A 208 2.53 -0.51 -6.57
N GLU A 209 2.48 0.46 -7.47
CA GLU A 209 3.58 0.72 -8.40
C GLU A 209 4.76 1.46 -7.78
N ALA A 210 4.53 2.20 -6.70
CA ALA A 210 5.59 2.86 -5.94
C ALA A 210 5.23 2.94 -4.46
N PHE A 211 6.22 2.71 -3.60
CA PHE A 211 6.08 2.81 -2.15
C PHE A 211 7.29 3.54 -1.58
N GLU A 212 7.03 4.63 -0.87
CA GLU A 212 8.06 5.47 -0.26
C GLU A 212 7.62 5.92 1.13
N VAL A 213 8.58 6.23 2.00
CA VAL A 213 8.35 6.74 3.34
C VAL A 213 9.30 7.88 3.66
N GLU A 214 8.77 8.92 4.30
CA GLU A 214 9.58 9.93 4.98
C GLU A 214 9.48 9.79 6.49
N TRP A 215 10.60 9.87 7.19
CA TRP A 215 10.73 9.76 8.62
C TRP A 215 10.88 11.14 9.25
N GLY A 216 9.90 11.54 10.06
CA GLY A 216 9.90 12.78 10.82
C GLY A 216 10.71 12.61 12.10
N ARG A 217 11.85 13.27 12.19
CA ARG A 217 12.78 13.20 13.33
C ARG A 217 12.75 14.49 14.15
N ASP A 218 12.86 14.32 15.46
CA ASP A 218 13.15 15.38 16.43
C ASP A 218 14.67 15.49 16.61
N GLU A 219 15.28 16.47 15.96
CA GLU A 219 16.71 16.75 16.07
C GLU A 219 17.06 17.43 17.39
N THR A 220 16.12 18.19 17.97
CA THR A 220 16.31 19.02 19.16
C THR A 220 16.04 18.31 20.48
N GLY A 221 15.30 17.21 20.47
CA GLY A 221 14.87 16.48 21.67
C GLY A 221 13.72 17.16 22.42
N ASP A 222 12.95 18.03 21.76
CA ASP A 222 11.85 18.80 22.36
C ASP A 222 10.47 18.16 22.14
N GLY A 223 10.42 16.96 21.55
CA GLY A 223 9.21 16.21 21.22
C GLY A 223 8.53 16.65 19.92
N SER A 224 9.08 17.64 19.22
CA SER A 224 8.56 18.15 17.95
C SER A 224 9.39 17.68 16.76
N ILE A 225 8.74 17.49 15.61
CA ILE A 225 9.45 17.08 14.39
C ILE A 225 10.08 18.32 13.76
N ASN A 226 11.39 18.31 13.56
CA ASN A 226 12.09 19.39 12.85
C ASN A 226 12.15 19.11 11.35
N ARG A 227 12.42 17.85 10.96
CA ARG A 227 12.66 17.50 9.56
C ARG A 227 12.18 16.09 9.21
N PHE A 228 11.80 15.93 7.94
CA PHE A 228 11.47 14.65 7.30
C PHE A 228 12.62 14.17 6.40
N TYR A 229 12.92 12.87 6.46
CA TYR A 229 13.98 12.21 5.68
C TYR A 229 13.42 11.04 4.90
N ASN A 230 13.66 10.98 3.59
CA ASN A 230 13.24 9.85 2.76
C ASN A 230 14.07 8.58 3.03
N SER A 231 13.66 7.45 2.43
CA SER A 231 14.32 6.15 2.64
C SER A 231 15.80 6.10 2.27
N GLU A 232 16.25 6.91 1.32
CA GLU A 232 17.66 7.00 0.93
C GLU A 232 18.48 7.79 1.96
N ALA A 233 17.94 8.91 2.43
CA ALA A 233 18.60 9.79 3.40
C ALA A 233 18.79 9.14 4.78
N VAL A 234 18.00 8.11 5.10
CA VAL A 234 18.14 7.36 6.37
C VAL A 234 19.07 6.14 6.27
N ALA A 235 19.68 5.89 5.10
CA ALA A 235 20.49 4.68 4.91
C ALA A 235 21.73 4.60 5.80
N HIS A 236 22.25 5.72 6.30
CA HIS A 236 23.40 5.75 7.19
C HIS A 236 23.03 5.92 8.68
N TRP A 237 21.73 5.97 8.99
CA TRP A 237 21.26 6.18 10.36
C TRP A 237 21.62 4.99 11.25
N GLN A 238 22.00 5.30 12.49
CA GLN A 238 22.23 4.34 13.55
C GLN A 238 20.95 4.20 14.41
N ILE A 239 20.91 3.21 15.31
CA ILE A 239 19.75 2.98 16.17
C ILE A 239 19.36 4.25 16.97
N ALA A 240 20.35 5.01 17.47
CA ALA A 240 20.10 6.25 18.21
C ALA A 240 19.40 7.35 17.38
N ASP A 241 19.54 7.33 16.05
CA ASP A 241 18.81 8.24 15.16
C ASP A 241 17.32 7.86 15.11
N TRP A 242 17.03 6.56 15.12
CA TRP A 242 15.67 6.01 15.10
C TRP A 242 14.90 6.27 16.39
N ASP A 243 15.60 6.36 17.53
CA ASP A 243 14.97 6.70 18.82
C ASP A 243 14.34 8.10 18.81
N ARG A 244 14.80 8.98 17.91
CA ARG A 244 14.26 10.34 17.74
C ARG A 244 13.19 10.43 16.65
N VAL A 245 12.73 9.32 16.08
CA VAL A 245 11.69 9.31 15.05
C VAL A 245 10.31 9.38 15.70
N MET A 246 9.55 10.39 15.29
CA MET A 246 8.25 10.74 15.88
C MET A 246 7.08 10.58 14.92
N ALA A 247 7.31 10.57 13.60
CA ALA A 247 6.30 10.26 12.60
C ALA A 247 6.88 9.55 11.38
N ALA A 248 6.02 8.84 10.66
CA ALA A 248 6.29 8.38 9.30
C ALA A 248 5.20 8.92 8.36
N ARG A 249 5.62 9.45 7.21
CA ARG A 249 4.72 9.84 6.12
C ARG A 249 4.88 8.85 4.99
N LEU A 250 3.82 8.10 4.72
CA LEU A 250 3.79 7.07 3.69
C LEU A 250 3.26 7.64 2.38
N TYR A 251 3.89 7.26 1.28
CA TYR A 251 3.50 7.58 -0.09
C TYR A 251 3.30 6.27 -0.85
N ILE A 252 2.10 6.08 -1.40
CA ILE A 252 1.73 4.87 -2.14
C ILE A 252 1.12 5.31 -3.47
N VAL A 253 1.78 4.99 -4.58
CA VAL A 253 1.19 5.15 -5.91
C VAL A 253 0.57 3.83 -6.31
N MET A 254 -0.74 3.86 -6.56
CA MET A 254 -1.48 2.69 -6.99
C MET A 254 -2.08 2.89 -8.37
N ARG A 255 -2.20 1.79 -9.12
CA ARG A 255 -2.89 1.74 -10.41
C ARG A 255 -4.21 0.96 -10.33
N SER A 256 -5.15 1.26 -11.20
CA SER A 256 -6.39 0.46 -11.36
C SER A 256 -6.05 -0.97 -11.79
N GLU A 257 -6.82 -1.94 -11.29
CA GLU A 257 -6.67 -3.35 -11.69
C GLU A 257 -7.05 -3.56 -13.16
N LYS A 258 -8.15 -2.93 -13.59
CA LYS A 258 -8.61 -2.99 -14.97
C LYS A 258 -8.07 -1.82 -15.78
N MET A 259 -7.83 -2.08 -17.06
CA MET A 259 -7.56 -1.04 -18.04
C MET A 259 -8.75 -0.08 -18.15
N ALA A 260 -8.44 1.19 -18.37
CA ALA A 260 -9.33 2.30 -18.63
C ALA A 260 -9.12 2.80 -20.08
N LEU A 261 -9.83 3.88 -20.42
CA LEU A 261 -9.52 4.64 -21.64
C LEU A 261 -8.07 5.14 -21.62
N PRO A 262 -7.46 5.44 -22.79
CA PRO A 262 -6.12 6.02 -22.84
C PRO A 262 -5.98 7.17 -21.85
N MET A 263 -5.04 7.01 -20.91
CA MET A 263 -4.66 7.98 -19.91
C MET A 263 -3.40 8.69 -20.39
N PRO A 264 -3.35 10.03 -20.32
CA PRO A 264 -2.14 10.76 -20.67
C PRO A 264 -1.02 10.47 -19.67
N ALA A 265 0.21 10.73 -20.08
CA ALA A 265 1.35 10.71 -19.17
C ALA A 265 1.09 11.62 -17.97
N ARG A 266 1.55 11.20 -16.79
CA ARG A 266 1.29 11.89 -15.53
C ARG A 266 2.46 11.77 -14.57
N GLU A 267 2.70 12.86 -13.85
CA GLU A 267 3.72 12.90 -12.81
C GLU A 267 3.10 12.95 -11.41
N PHE A 268 3.80 12.35 -10.45
CA PHE A 268 3.48 12.43 -9.03
C PHE A 268 4.70 12.92 -8.25
N LEU A 269 4.50 13.79 -7.28
CA LEU A 269 5.53 14.18 -6.34
C LEU A 269 5.53 13.22 -5.14
N VAL A 270 6.58 12.42 -5.00
CA VAL A 270 6.73 11.38 -3.99
C VAL A 270 7.98 11.68 -3.16
N ALA A 271 7.80 12.05 -1.88
CA ALA A 271 8.91 12.42 -0.98
C ALA A 271 9.92 13.42 -1.60
N GLY A 272 9.40 14.45 -2.28
CA GLY A 272 10.21 15.47 -2.96
C GLY A 272 10.80 15.07 -4.33
N ARG A 273 10.63 13.81 -4.77
CA ARG A 273 11.04 13.32 -6.09
C ARG A 273 9.87 13.27 -7.05
N THR A 274 10.05 13.76 -8.28
CA THR A 274 9.08 13.60 -9.36
C THR A 274 9.14 12.18 -9.91
N LEU A 275 8.00 11.50 -9.94
CA LEU A 275 7.83 10.18 -10.52
C LEU A 275 6.91 10.27 -11.75
N ALA A 276 7.50 10.09 -12.93
CA ALA A 276 6.79 10.12 -14.21
C ALA A 276 6.22 8.75 -14.58
N PHE A 277 5.00 8.75 -15.12
CA PHE A 277 4.34 7.61 -15.72
C PHE A 277 3.94 7.96 -17.13
N GLU A 278 4.32 7.12 -18.09
CA GLU A 278 3.98 7.28 -19.49
C GLU A 278 2.47 7.12 -19.75
N ALA A 279 2.03 7.57 -20.93
CA ALA A 279 0.67 7.38 -21.37
C ALA A 279 0.36 5.89 -21.54
N ASP A 280 -0.68 5.41 -20.87
CA ASP A 280 -1.11 4.02 -20.93
C ASP A 280 -2.62 3.90 -20.63
N HIS A 281 -3.10 2.71 -20.35
CA HIS A 281 -4.51 2.45 -20.06
C HIS A 281 -4.81 2.30 -18.57
N TYR A 282 -3.98 2.79 -17.65
CA TYR A 282 -4.20 2.58 -16.22
C TYR A 282 -4.43 3.89 -15.47
N GLN A 283 -5.50 3.94 -14.68
CA GLN A 283 -5.71 5.08 -13.78
C GLN A 283 -4.75 4.97 -12.61
N ARG A 284 -4.05 6.06 -12.28
CA ARG A 284 -3.13 6.13 -11.15
C ARG A 284 -3.53 7.16 -10.14
N ARG A 285 -3.26 6.86 -8.87
CA ARG A 285 -3.47 7.78 -7.77
C ARG A 285 -2.37 7.63 -6.73
N LEU A 286 -1.86 8.78 -6.27
CA LEU A 286 -1.01 8.88 -5.10
C LEU A 286 -1.89 8.97 -3.84
N PHE A 287 -1.61 8.10 -2.88
CA PHE A 287 -2.15 8.15 -1.53
C PHE A 287 -1.04 8.54 -0.57
N VAL A 288 -1.34 9.50 0.31
CA VAL A 288 -0.40 9.97 1.33
C VAL A 288 -1.08 9.90 2.68
N THR A 289 -0.39 9.34 3.67
CA THR A 289 -0.84 9.33 5.06
C THR A 289 0.33 9.61 5.99
N THR A 290 0.06 10.25 7.13
CA THR A 290 1.08 10.47 8.16
C THR A 290 0.64 9.77 9.45
N ALA A 291 1.50 8.90 9.97
CA ALA A 291 1.32 8.21 11.23
C ALA A 291 2.30 8.76 12.26
N THR A 292 1.78 9.18 13.42
CA THR A 292 2.60 9.57 14.58
C THR A 292 3.00 8.32 15.36
N LEU A 293 4.28 8.19 15.69
CA LEU A 293 4.82 7.08 16.49
C LEU A 293 4.67 7.43 17.97
N ARG A 294 3.51 7.11 18.54
CA ARG A 294 3.12 7.57 19.88
C ARG A 294 4.00 7.01 20.98
N ASN A 295 4.47 5.77 20.83
CA ASN A 295 5.26 5.11 21.86
C ASN A 295 6.74 5.55 21.83
N SER A 296 7.26 6.00 20.68
CA SER A 296 8.61 6.59 20.60
C SER A 296 8.73 7.89 21.43
N ARG A 297 7.64 8.65 21.56
CA ARG A 297 7.60 9.86 22.42
C ARG A 297 7.74 9.56 23.92
N LEU A 298 7.33 8.36 24.36
CA LEU A 298 7.37 8.00 25.76
C LEU A 298 8.79 7.64 26.22
N GLY A 299 9.61 7.01 25.36
CA GLY A 299 11.02 6.74 25.68
C GLY A 299 11.83 8.01 25.94
N GLY A 300 11.70 9.01 25.05
CA GLY A 300 12.40 10.30 25.19
C GLY A 300 11.97 11.13 26.40
N ALA A 301 10.70 11.04 26.83
CA ALA A 301 10.19 11.80 27.97
C ALA A 301 10.67 11.28 29.34
N TYR A 302 11.06 10.00 29.42
CA TYR A 302 11.54 9.37 30.66
C TYR A 302 13.05 9.16 30.71
N GLY A 303 13.80 9.58 29.69
CA GLY A 303 15.28 9.51 29.68
C GLY A 303 15.81 8.08 29.77
N LEU A 304 15.11 7.12 29.14
CA LEU A 304 15.48 5.70 29.07
C LEU A 304 15.90 5.32 27.65
#